data_AF-A0A3E0QHA6-F1
#
_entry.id   AF-A0A3E0QHA6-F1
#
_cell.length_a   1.000
_cell.length_b   1.000
_cell.length_c   1.000
_cell.angle_alpha   90.00
_cell.angle_beta   90.00
_cell.angle_gamma   90.00
#
_symmetry.space_group_name_H-M   'P 1'
#
loop_
_entity.id
_entity.type
_entity.pdbx_description
1 polymer ?
#
loop_
_entity_poly.entity_id
_entity_poly.type
_entity_poly.pdbx_seq_one_letter_code
_entity_poly.pdbx_strand_id
1 'polypeptide(L)'
;MELTSVNNITELKNQIRDKIGGINKSAFTTDKFGSEQEYTYKGLIGGADALLSDIGALVKTPEKFIRLSSYEDRQSLIQQLVNVKNSIDDPSALVGYIETLKSYLRPFNVRYTKDRYIEFDKQTDIIFKKKVEIEEAAEGITTLKKEMEDKKLIVDALVVDLEAKVKNVEEKNTNLQSLIEKQNASIEENQTKLDDLDELKIGINEINKSANLSFTEIKSNEKLVDSFVKRVQTRETQIDKIENQTTDYLTKLKEFQNERIALLDEAQKLIDSAKLALNYKTAEGLSASFKSQYDEQLKAKPWIWIVIAGLCLATTIGLGIWILLERTDVGVIIGRITLLPLPIAGALFCANQYVKRHNIIQDYAYKLALAKSIVGFSEQLKNSTEKSSEEYVTYIKRVLEEIHQDPLRKRTKNESRISSLEEKEKEHALSLKSLSETVGNLFKRKFEE
;
A
#
# COMPACT_ATOMS: atom_id res chain seq x y z
N MET A 1 -91.74 -34.49 -124.38
CA MET A 1 -92.62 -34.36 -123.19
C MET A 1 -92.04 -35.26 -122.11
N GLU A 2 -91.53 -34.70 -121.02
CA GLU A 2 -90.95 -35.51 -119.94
C GLU A 2 -92.06 -36.26 -119.21
N LEU A 3 -91.94 -37.59 -119.14
CA LEU A 3 -92.90 -38.42 -118.42
C LEU A 3 -92.61 -38.37 -116.91
N THR A 4 -93.65 -38.29 -116.08
CA THR A 4 -93.56 -38.30 -114.61
C THR A 4 -92.64 -39.39 -114.08
N SER A 5 -92.69 -40.59 -114.67
CA SER A 5 -91.82 -41.71 -114.29
C SER A 5 -90.31 -41.43 -114.47
N VAL A 6 -89.88 -40.73 -115.52
CA VAL A 6 -88.45 -40.42 -115.75
C VAL A 6 -87.97 -39.34 -114.78
N ASN A 7 -88.85 -38.39 -114.44
CA ASN A 7 -88.55 -37.33 -113.48
C ASN A 7 -88.43 -37.90 -112.07
N ASN A 8 -89.32 -38.82 -111.67
CA ASN A 8 -89.23 -39.52 -110.38
C ASN A 8 -87.92 -40.32 -110.25
N ILE A 9 -87.49 -41.02 -111.31
CA ILE A 9 -86.19 -41.73 -111.31
C ILE A 9 -85.03 -40.75 -111.13
N THR A 10 -85.08 -39.61 -111.81
CA THR A 10 -84.05 -38.57 -111.74
C THR A 10 -83.96 -37.96 -110.34
N GLU A 11 -85.10 -37.65 -109.74
CA GLU A 11 -85.19 -37.09 -108.39
C GLU A 11 -84.69 -38.10 -107.35
N LEU A 12 -85.17 -39.34 -107.36
CA LEU A 12 -84.73 -40.39 -106.44
C LEU A 12 -83.23 -40.63 -106.56
N LYS A 13 -82.69 -40.70 -107.78
CA LYS A 13 -81.24 -40.83 -108.01
C LYS A 13 -80.45 -39.72 -107.33
N ASN A 14 -80.89 -38.46 -107.44
CA ASN A 14 -80.23 -37.32 -106.80
C ASN A 14 -80.31 -37.41 -105.27
N GLN A 15 -81.50 -37.70 -104.73
CA GLN A 15 -81.69 -37.87 -103.28
C GLN A 15 -80.80 -38.97 -102.68
N ILE A 16 -80.62 -40.10 -103.40
CA ILE A 16 -79.72 -41.18 -102.99
C ILE A 16 -78.27 -40.71 -103.01
N ARG A 17 -77.85 -39.96 -104.04
CA ARG A 17 -76.49 -39.42 -104.14
C ARG A 17 -76.17 -38.44 -103.01
N ASP A 18 -77.10 -37.56 -102.67
CA ASP A 18 -76.95 -36.62 -101.55
C ASP A 18 -76.81 -37.38 -100.23
N LYS A 19 -77.62 -38.42 -100.03
CA LYS A 19 -77.52 -39.31 -98.87
C LYS A 19 -76.15 -40.00 -98.82
N ILE A 20 -75.65 -40.51 -99.95
CA ILE A 20 -74.29 -41.09 -100.05
C ILE A 20 -73.19 -40.08 -99.69
N GLY A 21 -73.38 -38.79 -100.03
CA GLY A 21 -72.44 -37.72 -99.69
C GLY A 21 -72.27 -37.49 -98.19
N GLY A 22 -73.32 -37.74 -97.40
CA GLY A 22 -73.33 -37.57 -95.94
C GLY A 22 -72.90 -38.80 -95.13
N ILE A 23 -72.64 -39.94 -95.76
CA ILE A 23 -72.29 -41.18 -95.06
C ILE A 23 -70.84 -41.16 -94.57
N ASN A 24 -70.62 -41.64 -93.34
CA ASN A 24 -69.29 -41.99 -92.87
C ASN A 24 -68.80 -43.28 -93.57
N LYS A 25 -68.06 -43.13 -94.67
CA LYS A 25 -67.51 -44.25 -95.47
C LYS A 25 -66.45 -45.08 -94.72
N SER A 26 -66.06 -44.65 -93.50
CA SER A 26 -65.16 -45.37 -92.60
C SER A 26 -65.92 -46.19 -91.53
N ALA A 27 -67.25 -46.25 -91.58
CA ALA A 27 -68.02 -47.22 -90.80
C ALA A 27 -67.83 -48.64 -91.38
N PHE A 28 -67.99 -49.68 -90.54
CA PHE A 28 -67.96 -51.09 -90.95
C PHE A 28 -66.70 -51.51 -91.74
N THR A 29 -65.53 -50.92 -91.41
CA THR A 29 -64.28 -51.13 -92.17
C THR A 29 -63.77 -52.57 -92.17
N THR A 30 -64.13 -53.35 -91.15
CA THR A 30 -63.72 -54.75 -90.98
C THR A 30 -64.74 -55.74 -91.54
N ASP A 31 -65.97 -55.29 -91.81
CA ASP A 31 -67.09 -56.16 -92.16
C ASP A 31 -67.19 -56.35 -93.67
N LYS A 32 -67.67 -57.53 -94.05
CA LYS A 32 -67.96 -57.89 -95.44
C LYS A 32 -69.43 -58.26 -95.57
N PHE A 33 -69.99 -57.99 -96.75
CA PHE A 33 -71.41 -58.12 -97.03
C PHE A 33 -71.63 -58.84 -98.36
N GLY A 34 -72.78 -59.51 -98.49
CA GLY A 34 -73.14 -60.32 -99.64
C GLY A 34 -73.05 -61.81 -99.39
N SER A 35 -73.60 -62.58 -100.32
CA SER A 35 -73.69 -64.04 -100.21
C SER A 35 -72.31 -64.70 -100.24
N GLU A 36 -71.32 -64.05 -100.86
CA GLU A 36 -69.94 -64.50 -100.97
C GLU A 36 -68.96 -63.62 -100.18
N GLN A 37 -69.45 -62.69 -99.36
CA GLN A 37 -68.64 -61.71 -98.62
C GLN A 37 -67.81 -60.82 -99.57
N GLU A 38 -68.37 -60.49 -100.73
CA GLU A 38 -67.70 -59.84 -101.85
C GLU A 38 -67.64 -58.30 -101.72
N TYR A 39 -68.48 -57.71 -100.87
CA TYR A 39 -68.54 -56.26 -100.69
C TYR A 39 -67.94 -55.81 -99.36
N THR A 40 -67.02 -54.85 -99.43
CA THR A 40 -66.73 -53.96 -98.28
C THR A 40 -67.78 -52.85 -98.24
N TYR A 41 -68.04 -52.26 -97.07
CA TYR A 41 -68.99 -51.15 -96.98
C TYR A 41 -68.66 -49.99 -97.94
N LYS A 42 -67.39 -49.59 -98.00
CA LYS A 42 -66.90 -48.58 -98.96
C LYS A 42 -67.13 -49.02 -100.42
N GLY A 43 -66.86 -50.29 -100.73
CA GLY A 43 -67.10 -50.86 -102.05
C GLY A 43 -68.59 -50.91 -102.42
N LEU A 44 -69.46 -51.19 -101.45
CA LEU A 44 -70.91 -51.26 -101.62
C LEU A 44 -71.51 -49.88 -101.93
N ILE A 45 -71.12 -48.86 -101.15
CA ILE A 45 -71.52 -47.46 -101.39
C ILE A 45 -70.95 -46.95 -102.71
N GLY A 46 -69.70 -47.28 -103.04
CA GLY A 46 -69.10 -46.97 -104.34
C GLY A 46 -69.83 -47.66 -105.50
N GLY A 47 -70.25 -48.91 -105.32
CA GLY A 47 -71.05 -49.66 -106.28
C GLY A 47 -72.44 -49.04 -106.47
N ALA A 48 -73.09 -48.59 -105.40
CA ALA A 48 -74.36 -47.87 -105.46
C ALA A 48 -74.22 -46.59 -106.29
N ASP A 49 -73.22 -45.76 -106.00
CA ASP A 49 -72.97 -44.51 -106.74
C ASP A 49 -72.62 -44.76 -108.22
N ALA A 50 -71.91 -45.85 -108.51
CA ALA A 50 -71.65 -46.29 -109.89
C ALA A 50 -72.96 -46.65 -110.63
N LEU A 51 -73.90 -47.34 -109.97
CA LEU A 51 -75.22 -47.64 -110.55
C LEU A 51 -76.10 -46.40 -110.70
N LEU A 52 -76.04 -45.44 -109.77
CA LEU A 52 -76.71 -44.14 -109.93
C LEU A 52 -76.17 -43.37 -111.12
N SER A 53 -74.88 -43.50 -111.41
CA SER A 53 -74.26 -42.90 -112.59
C SER A 53 -74.69 -43.60 -113.88
N ASP A 54 -74.85 -44.94 -113.85
CA ASP A 54 -75.47 -45.70 -114.95
C ASP A 54 -76.92 -45.20 -115.18
N ILE A 55 -77.74 -45.11 -114.13
CA ILE A 55 -79.11 -44.57 -114.21
C ILE A 55 -79.11 -43.13 -114.73
N GLY A 56 -78.15 -42.31 -114.28
CA GLY A 56 -77.95 -40.95 -114.76
C GLY A 56 -77.72 -40.88 -116.27
N ALA A 57 -76.88 -41.76 -116.82
CA ALA A 57 -76.66 -41.87 -118.26
C ALA A 57 -77.92 -42.35 -119.00
N LEU A 58 -78.68 -43.27 -118.40
CA LEU A 58 -79.92 -43.80 -118.98
C LEU A 58 -81.01 -42.72 -119.11
N VAL A 59 -81.24 -41.92 -118.05
CA VAL A 59 -82.27 -40.86 -118.05
C VAL A 59 -81.84 -39.56 -118.72
N LYS A 60 -80.56 -39.38 -119.03
CA LYS A 60 -80.02 -38.18 -119.68
C LYS A 60 -80.69 -37.86 -121.02
N THR A 61 -81.14 -38.88 -121.74
CA THR A 61 -81.94 -38.73 -122.96
C THR A 61 -83.28 -39.44 -122.77
N PRO A 62 -84.29 -38.75 -122.20
CA PRO A 62 -85.57 -39.36 -121.84
C PRO A 62 -86.25 -40.10 -123.00
N GLU A 63 -86.19 -39.55 -124.21
CA GLU A 63 -86.79 -40.15 -125.41
C GLU A 63 -86.19 -41.52 -125.74
N LYS A 64 -84.87 -41.66 -125.60
CA LYS A 64 -84.16 -42.92 -125.82
C LYS A 64 -84.53 -43.93 -124.75
N PHE A 65 -84.61 -43.51 -123.49
CA PHE A 65 -85.00 -44.40 -122.39
C PHE A 65 -86.43 -44.90 -122.54
N ILE A 66 -87.37 -44.04 -122.96
CA ILE A 66 -88.77 -44.40 -123.19
C ILE A 66 -88.88 -45.44 -124.32
N ARG A 67 -88.06 -45.36 -125.37
CA ARG A 67 -88.04 -46.36 -126.44
C ARG A 67 -87.49 -47.72 -126.00
N LEU A 68 -86.62 -47.73 -124.99
CA LEU A 68 -85.97 -48.95 -124.49
C LEU A 68 -86.73 -49.60 -123.32
N SER A 69 -87.68 -48.90 -122.70
CA SER A 69 -88.36 -49.34 -121.47
C SER A 69 -89.89 -49.27 -121.58
N SER A 70 -90.57 -50.21 -120.95
CA SER A 70 -92.01 -50.12 -120.69
C SER A 70 -92.30 -49.23 -119.47
N TYR A 71 -93.57 -48.88 -119.26
CA TYR A 71 -93.99 -48.19 -118.03
C TYR A 71 -93.68 -49.02 -116.78
N GLU A 72 -93.91 -50.33 -116.84
CA GLU A 72 -93.69 -51.26 -115.72
C GLU A 72 -92.21 -51.35 -115.35
N ASP A 73 -91.31 -51.36 -116.35
CA ASP A 73 -89.86 -51.33 -116.11
C ASP A 73 -89.45 -50.07 -115.34
N ARG A 74 -90.06 -48.93 -115.68
CA ARG A 74 -89.79 -47.65 -114.99
C ARG A 74 -90.36 -47.64 -113.58
N GLN A 75 -91.55 -48.18 -113.34
CA GLN A 75 -92.10 -48.29 -111.98
C GLN A 75 -91.28 -49.25 -111.10
N SER A 76 -90.85 -50.38 -111.65
CA SER A 76 -89.96 -51.32 -110.98
C SER A 76 -88.63 -50.68 -110.59
N LEU A 77 -88.04 -49.87 -111.48
CA LEU A 77 -86.82 -49.11 -111.21
C LEU A 77 -87.03 -48.04 -110.12
N ILE A 78 -88.17 -47.31 -110.14
CA ILE A 78 -88.54 -46.35 -109.10
C ILE A 78 -88.63 -47.04 -107.74
N GLN A 79 -89.36 -48.16 -107.65
CA GLN A 79 -89.52 -48.87 -106.39
C GLN A 79 -88.19 -49.35 -105.83
N GLN A 80 -87.28 -49.83 -106.68
CA GLN A 80 -85.95 -50.22 -106.19
C GLN A 80 -85.08 -49.05 -105.78
N LEU A 81 -85.19 -47.89 -106.43
CA LEU A 81 -84.50 -46.69 -105.96
C LEU A 81 -85.01 -46.23 -104.59
N VAL A 82 -86.32 -46.34 -104.31
CA VAL A 82 -86.87 -46.09 -102.98
C VAL A 82 -86.29 -47.06 -101.95
N ASN A 83 -86.22 -48.35 -102.28
CA ASN A 83 -85.65 -49.35 -101.38
C ASN A 83 -84.16 -49.09 -101.09
N VAL A 84 -83.37 -48.77 -102.12
CA VAL A 84 -81.95 -48.38 -101.97
C VAL A 84 -81.83 -47.15 -101.08
N LYS A 85 -82.63 -46.10 -101.31
CA LYS A 85 -82.62 -44.88 -100.48
C LYS A 85 -82.85 -45.19 -98.99
N ASN A 86 -83.83 -46.04 -98.70
CA ASN A 86 -84.22 -46.38 -97.34
C ASN A 86 -83.20 -47.30 -96.65
N SER A 87 -82.49 -48.14 -97.41
CA SER A 87 -81.53 -49.12 -96.90
C SER A 87 -80.08 -48.67 -96.94
N ILE A 88 -79.78 -47.44 -97.39
CA ILE A 88 -78.40 -46.92 -97.47
C ILE A 88 -77.58 -47.10 -96.17
N ASP A 89 -78.23 -46.98 -95.01
CA ASP A 89 -77.59 -47.06 -93.70
C ASP A 89 -77.52 -48.49 -93.13
N ASP A 90 -78.16 -49.46 -93.81
CA ASP A 90 -78.14 -50.89 -93.46
C ASP A 90 -77.45 -51.67 -94.60
N PRO A 91 -76.12 -51.93 -94.47
CA PRO A 91 -75.36 -52.60 -95.51
C PRO A 91 -75.90 -53.99 -95.87
N SER A 92 -76.49 -54.70 -94.90
CA SER A 92 -77.01 -56.06 -95.12
C SER A 92 -78.23 -56.05 -96.02
N ALA A 93 -79.16 -55.12 -95.79
CA ALA A 93 -80.32 -54.92 -96.65
C ALA A 93 -79.94 -54.31 -97.99
N LEU A 94 -78.98 -53.37 -98.00
CA LEU A 94 -78.56 -52.64 -99.19
C LEU A 94 -78.03 -53.57 -100.30
N VAL A 95 -77.30 -54.63 -99.95
CA VAL A 95 -76.78 -55.60 -100.94
C VAL A 95 -77.90 -56.17 -101.80
N GLY A 96 -78.98 -56.64 -101.20
CA GLY A 96 -80.10 -57.24 -101.94
C GLY A 96 -80.75 -56.27 -102.93
N TYR A 97 -80.90 -55.01 -102.52
CA TYR A 97 -81.48 -53.98 -103.39
C TYR A 97 -80.51 -53.54 -104.50
N ILE A 98 -79.21 -53.49 -104.23
CA ILE A 98 -78.18 -53.21 -105.24
C ILE A 98 -78.11 -54.33 -106.30
N GLU A 99 -78.12 -55.60 -105.89
CA GLU A 99 -78.13 -56.73 -106.84
C GLU A 99 -79.39 -56.71 -107.72
N THR A 100 -80.54 -56.44 -107.13
CA THR A 100 -81.79 -56.31 -107.88
C THR A 100 -81.72 -55.15 -108.86
N LEU A 101 -81.17 -54.01 -108.43
CA LEU A 101 -80.95 -52.85 -109.30
C LEU A 101 -80.02 -53.15 -110.48
N LYS A 102 -78.95 -53.93 -110.27
CA LYS A 102 -78.08 -54.41 -111.36
C LYS A 102 -78.85 -55.23 -112.39
N SER A 103 -79.74 -56.12 -111.92
CA SER A 103 -80.58 -56.95 -112.78
C SER A 103 -81.47 -56.09 -113.68
N TYR A 104 -82.11 -55.06 -113.12
CA TYR A 104 -82.94 -54.12 -113.89
C TYR A 104 -82.15 -53.27 -114.88
N LEU A 105 -80.90 -52.96 -114.61
CA LEU A 105 -80.08 -52.12 -115.50
C LEU A 105 -79.41 -52.91 -116.63
N ARG A 106 -79.24 -54.22 -116.48
CA ARG A 106 -78.53 -55.08 -117.44
C ARG A 106 -79.16 -55.06 -118.85
N PRO A 107 -80.49 -55.12 -119.05
CA PRO A 107 -81.11 -55.09 -120.38
C PRO A 107 -80.82 -53.80 -121.17
N PHE A 108 -80.58 -52.68 -120.48
CA PHE A 108 -80.33 -51.38 -121.13
C PHE A 108 -78.88 -51.20 -121.60
N ASN A 109 -77.98 -52.13 -121.23
CA ASN A 109 -76.56 -52.13 -121.61
C ASN A 109 -75.84 -50.78 -121.39
N VAL A 110 -76.21 -50.05 -120.33
CA VAL A 110 -75.84 -48.63 -120.13
C VAL A 110 -74.33 -48.40 -120.09
N ARG A 111 -73.58 -49.36 -119.57
CA ARG A 111 -72.11 -49.27 -119.41
C ARG A 111 -71.36 -49.13 -120.73
N TYR A 112 -71.94 -49.59 -121.83
CA TYR A 112 -71.33 -49.50 -123.17
C TYR A 112 -71.91 -48.34 -123.99
N THR A 113 -72.65 -47.44 -123.35
CA THR A 113 -73.18 -46.25 -124.03
C THR A 113 -72.15 -45.13 -124.06
N LYS A 114 -72.19 -44.32 -125.13
CA LYS A 114 -71.33 -43.13 -125.28
C LYS A 114 -71.46 -42.15 -124.11
N ASP A 115 -72.67 -41.97 -123.59
CA ASP A 115 -72.91 -41.06 -122.45
C ASP A 115 -72.21 -41.52 -121.17
N ARG A 116 -72.16 -42.83 -120.93
CA ARG A 116 -71.44 -43.39 -119.78
C ARG A 116 -69.94 -43.30 -119.93
N TYR A 117 -69.42 -43.48 -121.15
CA TYR A 117 -67.99 -43.30 -121.45
C TYR A 117 -67.54 -41.85 -121.20
N ILE A 118 -68.32 -40.85 -121.64
CA ILE A 118 -68.01 -39.43 -121.38
C ILE A 118 -67.95 -39.13 -119.88
N GLU A 119 -68.85 -39.71 -119.09
CA GLU A 119 -68.82 -39.52 -117.63
C GLU A 119 -67.61 -40.18 -116.99
N PHE A 120 -67.21 -41.38 -117.45
CA PHE A 120 -65.99 -42.05 -116.98
C PHE A 120 -64.72 -41.23 -117.27
N ASP A 121 -64.61 -40.65 -118.46
CA ASP A 121 -63.48 -39.80 -118.86
C ASP A 121 -63.34 -38.57 -117.93
N LYS A 122 -64.46 -37.89 -117.66
CA LYS A 122 -64.50 -36.76 -116.70
C LYS A 122 -64.05 -37.15 -115.29
N GLN A 123 -64.47 -38.31 -114.79
CA GLN A 123 -64.04 -38.77 -113.47
C GLN A 123 -62.54 -39.10 -113.46
N THR A 124 -62.02 -39.61 -114.57
CA THR A 124 -60.58 -39.88 -114.75
C THR A 124 -59.77 -38.59 -114.68
N ASP A 125 -60.20 -37.53 -115.37
CA ASP A 125 -59.57 -36.20 -115.31
C ASP A 125 -59.55 -35.62 -113.88
N ILE A 126 -60.65 -35.76 -113.14
CA ILE A 126 -60.73 -35.31 -111.75
C ILE A 126 -59.73 -36.07 -110.87
N ILE A 127 -59.59 -37.38 -111.08
CA ILE A 127 -58.63 -38.21 -110.35
C ILE A 127 -57.19 -37.78 -110.67
N PHE A 128 -56.87 -37.50 -111.94
CA PHE A 128 -55.53 -37.01 -112.30
C PHE A 128 -55.20 -35.67 -111.64
N LYS A 129 -56.14 -34.72 -111.60
CA LYS A 129 -55.94 -33.44 -110.89
C LYS A 129 -55.68 -33.64 -109.41
N LYS A 130 -56.50 -34.46 -108.74
CA LYS A 130 -56.31 -34.79 -107.31
C LYS A 130 -54.99 -35.50 -107.03
N LYS A 131 -54.52 -36.34 -107.96
CA LYS A 131 -53.23 -37.01 -107.83
C LYS A 131 -52.10 -35.98 -107.76
N VAL A 132 -52.09 -35.00 -108.67
CA VAL A 132 -51.08 -33.94 -108.70
C VAL A 132 -51.10 -33.11 -107.41
N GLU A 133 -52.29 -32.71 -106.95
CA GLU A 133 -52.45 -31.98 -105.67
C GLU A 133 -51.88 -32.76 -104.47
N ILE A 134 -52.06 -34.09 -104.45
CA ILE A 134 -51.52 -34.95 -103.38
C ILE A 134 -49.99 -35.07 -103.49
N GLU A 135 -49.44 -35.18 -104.69
CA GLU A 135 -47.99 -35.23 -104.91
C GLU A 135 -47.32 -33.92 -104.45
N GLU A 136 -47.87 -32.76 -104.79
CA GLU A 136 -47.39 -31.45 -104.32
C GLU A 136 -47.48 -31.33 -102.80
N ALA A 137 -48.58 -31.77 -102.18
CA ALA A 137 -48.73 -31.76 -100.73
C ALA A 137 -47.70 -32.69 -100.04
N ALA A 138 -47.41 -33.84 -100.63
CA ALA A 138 -46.41 -34.77 -100.11
C ALA A 138 -45.00 -34.17 -100.17
N GLU A 139 -44.64 -33.50 -101.26
CA GLU A 139 -43.36 -32.77 -101.37
C GLU A 139 -43.25 -31.66 -100.32
N GLY A 140 -44.31 -30.88 -100.11
CA GLY A 140 -44.37 -29.86 -99.06
C GLY A 140 -44.12 -30.44 -97.66
N ILE A 141 -44.73 -31.58 -97.34
CA ILE A 141 -44.53 -32.28 -96.07
C ILE A 141 -43.07 -32.73 -95.91
N THR A 142 -42.44 -33.26 -96.97
CA THR A 142 -41.03 -33.68 -96.89
C THR A 142 -40.08 -32.51 -96.65
N THR A 143 -40.38 -31.34 -97.22
CA THR A 143 -39.58 -30.12 -97.03
C THR A 143 -39.70 -29.61 -95.60
N LEU A 144 -40.93 -29.51 -95.08
CA LEU A 144 -41.18 -29.12 -93.68
C LEU A 144 -40.51 -30.07 -92.68
N LYS A 145 -40.47 -31.37 -92.98
CA LYS A 145 -39.79 -32.35 -92.13
C LYS A 145 -38.29 -32.07 -92.02
N LYS A 146 -37.62 -31.74 -93.13
CA LYS A 146 -36.20 -31.38 -93.11
C LYS A 146 -35.94 -30.13 -92.29
N GLU A 147 -36.75 -29.07 -92.48
CA GLU A 147 -36.63 -27.85 -91.69
C GLU A 147 -36.82 -28.10 -90.18
N MET A 148 -37.69 -29.04 -89.82
CA MET A 148 -37.92 -29.44 -88.43
C MET A 148 -36.71 -30.18 -87.84
N GLU A 149 -36.07 -31.06 -88.62
CA GLU A 149 -34.84 -31.75 -88.22
C GLU A 149 -33.68 -30.77 -88.03
N ASP A 150 -33.51 -29.79 -88.92
CA ASP A 150 -32.49 -28.74 -88.79
C ASP A 150 -32.72 -27.88 -87.55
N LYS A 151 -33.97 -27.45 -87.30
CA LYS A 151 -34.31 -26.68 -86.09
C LYS A 151 -34.10 -27.50 -84.82
N LYS A 152 -34.34 -28.81 -84.85
CA LYS A 152 -34.11 -29.69 -83.71
C LYS A 152 -32.62 -29.71 -83.33
N LEU A 153 -31.71 -29.80 -84.30
CA LEU A 153 -30.27 -29.75 -84.05
C LEU A 153 -29.84 -28.45 -83.36
N ILE A 154 -30.44 -27.32 -83.76
CA ILE A 154 -30.18 -26.02 -83.12
C ILE A 154 -30.68 -26.02 -81.67
N VAL A 155 -31.87 -26.56 -81.41
CA VAL A 155 -32.42 -26.67 -80.06
C VAL A 155 -31.55 -27.56 -79.17
N ASP A 156 -31.12 -28.73 -79.67
CA ASP A 156 -30.26 -29.64 -78.92
C ASP A 156 -28.92 -28.98 -78.54
N ALA A 157 -28.33 -28.20 -79.45
CA ALA A 157 -27.11 -27.44 -79.16
C ALA A 157 -27.32 -26.35 -78.09
N LEU A 158 -28.46 -25.65 -78.12
CA LEU A 158 -28.82 -24.64 -77.11
C LEU A 158 -29.05 -25.25 -75.73
N VAL A 159 -29.65 -26.45 -75.66
CA VAL A 159 -29.85 -27.18 -74.40
C VAL A 159 -28.51 -27.50 -73.74
N VAL A 160 -27.53 -27.99 -74.51
CA VAL A 160 -26.18 -28.29 -73.99
C VAL A 160 -25.48 -27.02 -73.48
N ASP A 161 -25.56 -25.89 -74.19
CA ASP A 161 -25.00 -24.61 -73.72
C ASP A 161 -25.68 -24.10 -72.44
N LEU A 162 -27.00 -24.25 -72.34
CA LEU A 162 -27.77 -23.92 -71.15
C LEU A 162 -27.36 -24.77 -69.95
N GLU A 163 -27.22 -26.09 -70.12
CA GLU A 163 -26.76 -27.00 -69.07
C GLU A 163 -25.37 -26.62 -68.54
N ALA A 164 -24.43 -26.27 -69.43
CA ALA A 164 -23.10 -25.82 -69.04
C ALA A 164 -23.15 -24.51 -68.22
N LYS A 165 -24.00 -23.55 -68.63
CA LYS A 165 -24.21 -22.30 -67.91
C LYS A 165 -24.86 -22.51 -66.55
N VAL A 166 -25.85 -23.39 -66.43
CA VAL A 166 -26.48 -23.76 -65.16
C VAL A 166 -25.45 -24.32 -64.19
N LYS A 167 -24.61 -25.26 -64.63
CA LYS A 167 -23.54 -25.82 -63.80
C LYS A 167 -22.54 -24.76 -63.30
N ASN A 168 -22.16 -23.81 -64.16
CA ASN A 168 -21.30 -22.70 -63.76
C ASN A 168 -21.94 -21.81 -62.68
N VAL A 169 -23.25 -21.56 -62.78
CA VAL A 169 -24.00 -20.80 -61.78
C VAL A 169 -24.08 -21.56 -60.46
N GLU A 170 -24.31 -22.87 -60.49
CA GLU A 170 -24.32 -23.71 -59.28
C GLU A 170 -22.97 -23.68 -58.56
N GLU A 171 -21.85 -23.84 -59.28
CA GLU A 171 -20.50 -23.74 -58.70
C GLU A 171 -20.20 -22.35 -58.10
N LYS A 172 -20.68 -21.28 -58.73
CA LYS A 172 -20.56 -19.93 -58.15
C LYS A 172 -21.41 -19.78 -56.88
N ASN A 173 -22.58 -20.38 -56.85
CA ASN A 173 -23.49 -20.30 -55.72
C ASN A 173 -22.94 -21.04 -54.49
N THR A 174 -22.34 -22.22 -54.67
CA THR A 174 -21.66 -22.96 -53.59
C THR A 174 -20.45 -22.19 -53.05
N ASN A 175 -19.66 -21.56 -53.92
CA ASN A 175 -18.56 -20.70 -53.51
C ASN A 175 -19.05 -19.50 -52.68
N LEU A 176 -20.13 -18.84 -53.10
CA LEU A 176 -20.75 -17.73 -52.36
C LEU A 176 -21.26 -18.18 -50.98
N GLN A 177 -21.89 -19.35 -50.87
CA GLN A 177 -22.31 -19.90 -49.58
C GLN A 177 -21.13 -20.09 -48.62
N SER A 178 -20.02 -20.65 -49.11
CA SER A 178 -18.81 -20.83 -48.30
C SER A 178 -18.20 -19.49 -47.82
N LEU A 179 -18.30 -18.43 -48.63
CA LEU A 179 -17.84 -17.10 -48.25
C LEU A 179 -18.75 -16.47 -47.19
N ILE A 180 -20.07 -16.64 -47.31
CA ILE A 180 -21.04 -16.18 -46.31
C ILE A 180 -20.78 -16.85 -44.95
N GLU A 181 -20.55 -18.16 -44.93
CA GLU A 181 -20.23 -18.89 -43.71
C GLU A 181 -18.95 -18.37 -43.03
N LYS A 182 -17.88 -18.16 -43.80
CA LYS A 182 -16.63 -17.56 -43.28
C LYS A 182 -16.85 -16.16 -42.73
N GLN A 183 -17.66 -15.35 -43.41
CA GLN A 183 -17.94 -13.98 -42.99
C GLN A 183 -18.78 -13.94 -41.70
N ASN A 184 -19.76 -14.83 -41.56
CA ASN A 184 -20.54 -14.97 -40.33
C ASN A 184 -19.66 -15.39 -39.14
N ALA A 185 -18.74 -16.36 -39.33
CA ALA A 185 -17.80 -16.75 -38.29
C ALA A 185 -16.91 -15.56 -37.84
N SER A 186 -16.46 -14.72 -38.77
CA SER A 186 -15.68 -13.52 -38.44
C SER A 186 -16.53 -12.45 -37.73
N ILE A 187 -17.82 -12.33 -38.05
CA ILE A 187 -18.74 -11.44 -37.33
C ILE A 187 -18.92 -11.90 -35.88
N GLU A 188 -19.13 -13.20 -35.65
CA GLU A 188 -19.22 -13.77 -34.30
C GLU A 188 -17.94 -13.51 -33.49
N GLU A 189 -16.76 -13.73 -34.09
CA GLU A 189 -15.47 -13.42 -33.44
C GLU A 189 -15.37 -11.92 -33.08
N ASN A 190 -15.76 -11.02 -33.98
CA ASN A 190 -15.74 -9.59 -33.70
C ASN A 190 -16.74 -9.19 -32.62
N GLN A 191 -17.89 -9.87 -32.52
CA GLN A 191 -18.86 -9.66 -31.45
C GLN A 191 -18.25 -10.01 -30.08
N THR A 192 -17.57 -11.15 -29.97
CA THR A 192 -16.90 -11.54 -28.71
C THR A 192 -15.82 -10.54 -28.30
N LYS A 193 -15.03 -10.04 -29.26
CA LYS A 193 -14.03 -8.98 -28.99
C LYS A 193 -14.65 -7.67 -28.54
N LEU A 194 -15.86 -7.35 -29.01
CA LEU A 194 -16.60 -6.16 -28.60
C LEU A 194 -17.05 -6.30 -27.14
N ASP A 195 -17.57 -7.48 -26.77
CA ASP A 195 -17.98 -7.79 -25.41
C ASP A 195 -16.79 -7.72 -24.44
N ASP A 196 -15.63 -8.29 -24.83
CA ASP A 196 -14.37 -8.18 -24.06
C ASP A 196 -13.94 -6.72 -23.87
N LEU A 197 -14.12 -5.87 -24.90
CA LEU A 197 -13.80 -4.44 -24.84
C LEU A 197 -14.70 -3.69 -23.86
N ASP A 198 -15.99 -4.02 -23.84
CA ASP A 198 -16.95 -3.42 -22.90
C ASP A 198 -16.65 -3.86 -21.46
N GLU A 199 -16.27 -5.11 -21.22
CA GLU A 199 -15.81 -5.57 -19.90
C GLU A 199 -14.54 -4.85 -19.46
N LEU A 200 -13.56 -4.70 -20.35
CA LEU A 200 -12.32 -3.98 -20.09
C LEU A 200 -12.59 -2.50 -19.77
N LYS A 201 -13.54 -1.88 -20.45
CA LYS A 201 -13.99 -0.50 -20.19
C LYS A 201 -14.61 -0.35 -18.80
N ILE A 202 -15.40 -1.33 -18.36
CA ILE A 202 -15.94 -1.36 -16.98
C ILE A 202 -14.77 -1.45 -15.98
N GLY A 203 -13.82 -2.36 -16.20
CA GLY A 203 -12.63 -2.51 -15.35
C GLY A 203 -11.79 -1.24 -15.27
N ILE A 204 -11.56 -0.55 -16.40
CA ILE A 204 -10.87 0.75 -16.42
C ILE A 204 -11.61 1.78 -15.58
N ASN A 205 -12.93 1.88 -15.69
CA ASN A 205 -13.70 2.86 -14.91
C ASN A 205 -13.63 2.59 -13.40
N GLU A 206 -13.62 1.33 -12.98
CA GLU A 206 -13.44 0.94 -11.57
C GLU A 206 -12.05 1.29 -11.05
N ILE A 207 -11.00 0.97 -11.84
CA ILE A 207 -9.62 1.36 -11.52
C ILE A 207 -9.52 2.88 -11.39
N ASN A 208 -10.11 3.64 -12.31
CA ASN A 208 -10.07 5.10 -12.29
C ASN A 208 -10.78 5.67 -11.05
N LYS A 209 -11.90 5.07 -10.64
CA LYS A 209 -12.60 5.43 -9.40
C LYS A 209 -11.74 5.15 -8.18
N SER A 210 -11.09 3.98 -8.11
CA SER A 210 -10.18 3.61 -7.03
C SER A 210 -8.96 4.54 -6.98
N ALA A 211 -8.32 4.82 -8.12
CA ALA A 211 -7.19 5.74 -8.20
C ALA A 211 -7.55 7.15 -7.73
N ASN A 212 -8.74 7.66 -8.09
CA ASN A 212 -9.24 8.93 -7.58
C ASN A 212 -9.45 8.93 -6.07
N LEU A 213 -10.00 7.85 -5.50
CA LEU A 213 -10.12 7.70 -4.04
C LEU A 213 -8.75 7.71 -3.36
N SER A 214 -7.80 6.89 -3.82
CA SER A 214 -6.43 6.88 -3.30
C SER A 214 -5.74 8.23 -3.44
N PHE A 215 -5.96 8.96 -4.54
CA PHE A 215 -5.43 10.31 -4.72
C PHE A 215 -6.01 11.29 -3.67
N THR A 216 -7.30 11.20 -3.36
CA THR A 216 -7.90 12.03 -2.30
C THR A 216 -7.34 11.69 -0.92
N GLU A 217 -7.09 10.40 -0.63
CA GLU A 217 -6.45 9.96 0.61
C GLU A 217 -5.00 10.45 0.72
N ILE A 218 -4.21 10.32 -0.36
CA ILE A 218 -2.84 10.84 -0.42
C ILE A 218 -2.81 12.33 -0.12
N LYS A 219 -3.71 13.11 -0.74
CA LYS A 219 -3.81 14.56 -0.50
C LYS A 219 -4.22 14.91 0.93
N SER A 220 -5.03 14.06 1.57
CA SER A 220 -5.37 14.20 2.99
C SER A 220 -4.15 13.90 3.87
N ASN A 221 -3.44 12.80 3.60
CA ASN A 221 -2.24 12.40 4.31
C ASN A 221 -1.11 13.42 4.15
N GLU A 222 -0.95 14.03 2.97
CA GLU A 222 -0.02 15.13 2.73
C GLU A 222 -0.25 16.28 3.73
N LYS A 223 -1.51 16.69 3.94
CA LYS A 223 -1.84 17.72 4.94
C LYS A 223 -1.49 17.28 6.37
N LEU A 224 -1.71 16.01 6.70
CA LEU A 224 -1.34 15.47 8.01
C LEU A 224 0.17 15.48 8.21
N VAL A 225 0.94 15.05 7.20
CA VAL A 225 2.41 15.10 7.20
C VAL A 225 2.88 16.55 7.35
N ASP A 226 2.32 17.49 6.60
CA ASP A 226 2.69 18.91 6.68
C ASP A 226 2.41 19.49 8.09
N SER A 227 1.28 19.08 8.70
CA SER A 227 0.98 19.42 10.10
C SER A 227 1.96 18.79 11.09
N PHE A 228 2.41 17.56 10.83
CA PHE A 228 3.38 16.86 11.65
C PHE A 228 4.75 17.52 11.56
N VAL A 229 5.22 17.86 10.35
CA VAL A 229 6.47 18.60 10.12
C VAL A 229 6.45 19.93 10.87
N LYS A 230 5.36 20.70 10.78
CA LYS A 230 5.20 21.95 11.56
C LYS A 230 5.28 21.73 13.06
N ARG A 231 4.67 20.65 13.58
CA ARG A 231 4.78 20.30 15.01
C ARG A 231 6.21 19.93 15.41
N VAL A 232 6.92 19.16 14.58
CA VAL A 232 8.32 18.79 14.83
C VAL A 232 9.20 20.04 14.88
N GLN A 233 9.07 20.95 13.91
CA GLN A 233 9.78 22.23 13.92
C GLN A 233 9.49 23.06 15.18
N THR A 234 8.22 23.15 15.60
CA THR A 234 7.88 23.82 16.86
C THR A 234 8.53 23.15 18.07
N ARG A 235 8.60 21.81 18.12
CA ARG A 235 9.27 21.09 19.20
C ARG A 235 10.78 21.31 19.20
N GLU A 236 11.41 21.34 18.04
CA GLU A 236 12.84 21.63 17.88
C GLU A 236 13.16 23.02 18.45
N THR A 237 12.41 24.05 18.07
CA THR A 237 12.60 25.41 18.64
C THR A 237 12.36 25.48 20.16
N GLN A 238 11.48 24.65 20.71
CA GLN A 238 11.28 24.55 22.16
C GLN A 238 12.48 23.88 22.85
N ILE A 239 13.05 22.85 22.23
CA ILE A 239 14.24 22.16 22.73
C ILE A 239 15.43 23.13 22.74
N ASP A 240 15.66 23.88 21.65
CA ASP A 240 16.71 24.90 21.59
C ASP A 240 16.57 25.93 22.71
N LYS A 241 15.34 26.34 23.02
CA LYS A 241 15.06 27.27 24.13
C LYS A 241 15.41 26.65 25.50
N ILE A 242 15.04 25.39 25.72
CA ILE A 242 15.34 24.66 26.97
C ILE A 242 16.85 24.46 27.12
N GLU A 243 17.54 24.11 26.03
CA GLU A 243 19.00 23.95 26.01
C GLU A 243 19.67 25.26 26.44
N ASN A 244 19.30 26.38 25.81
CA ASN A 244 19.80 27.70 26.16
C ASN A 244 19.54 28.07 27.63
N GLN A 245 18.33 27.81 28.14
CA GLN A 245 17.99 28.05 29.55
C GLN A 245 18.82 27.17 30.50
N THR A 246 19.06 25.92 30.12
CA THR A 246 19.85 24.97 30.92
C THR A 246 21.31 25.39 30.97
N THR A 247 21.90 25.84 29.86
CA THR A 247 23.24 26.43 29.85
C THR A 247 23.35 27.69 30.72
N ASP A 248 22.34 28.57 30.69
CA ASP A 248 22.30 29.76 31.57
C ASP A 248 22.23 29.35 33.05
N TYR A 249 21.39 28.36 33.40
CA TYR A 249 21.31 27.84 34.76
C TYR A 249 22.61 27.16 35.22
N LEU A 250 23.26 26.37 34.38
CA LEU A 250 24.56 25.76 34.70
C LEU A 250 25.63 26.83 34.97
N THR A 251 25.62 27.92 34.20
CA THR A 251 26.53 29.05 34.38
C THR A 251 26.29 29.73 35.74
N LYS A 252 25.04 30.07 36.05
CA LYS A 252 24.65 30.65 37.35
C LYS A 252 24.98 29.75 38.53
N LEU A 253 24.77 28.44 38.38
CA LEU A 253 25.05 27.48 39.45
C LEU A 253 26.56 27.39 39.74
N LYS A 254 27.40 27.51 38.71
CA LYS A 254 28.85 27.63 38.85
C LYS A 254 29.26 28.93 39.54
N GLU A 255 28.63 30.06 39.20
CA GLU A 255 28.84 31.34 39.88
C GLU A 255 28.47 31.26 41.37
N PHE A 256 27.28 30.78 41.70
CA PHE A 256 26.85 30.60 43.10
C PHE A 256 27.74 29.64 43.88
N GLN A 257 28.24 28.58 43.24
CA GLN A 257 29.18 27.67 43.88
C GLN A 257 30.50 28.37 44.22
N ASN A 258 31.02 29.20 43.31
CA ASN A 258 32.22 29.99 43.56
C ASN A 258 32.02 31.03 44.67
N GLU A 259 30.89 31.75 44.66
CA GLU A 259 30.52 32.68 45.74
C GLU A 259 30.43 31.98 47.08
N ARG A 260 29.78 30.81 47.14
CA ARG A 260 29.68 30.01 48.37
C ARG A 260 31.04 29.58 48.90
N ILE A 261 31.97 29.19 48.02
CA ILE A 261 33.34 28.83 48.41
C ILE A 261 34.06 30.05 49.00
N ALA A 262 33.94 31.22 48.37
CA ALA A 262 34.53 32.47 48.86
C ALA A 262 33.97 32.88 50.24
N LEU A 263 32.65 32.81 50.42
CA LEU A 263 31.99 33.11 51.69
C LEU A 263 32.40 32.14 52.82
N LEU A 264 32.59 30.85 52.51
CA LEU A 264 33.07 29.87 53.49
C LEU A 264 34.51 30.15 53.94
N ASP A 265 35.39 30.54 53.01
CA ASP A 265 36.77 30.92 53.34
C ASP A 265 36.81 32.18 54.22
N GLU A 266 35.96 33.17 53.92
CA GLU A 266 35.84 34.38 54.72
C GLU A 266 35.29 34.10 56.13
N ALA A 267 34.27 33.26 56.25
CA ALA A 267 33.73 32.84 57.54
C ALA A 267 34.76 32.10 58.40
N GLN A 268 35.57 31.23 57.79
CA GLN A 268 36.62 30.49 58.49
C GLN A 268 37.71 31.43 59.03
N LYS A 269 38.15 32.40 58.22
CA LYS A 269 39.10 33.45 58.65
C LYS A 269 38.58 34.27 59.84
N LEU A 270 37.28 34.61 59.83
CA LEU A 270 36.63 35.30 60.93
C LEU A 270 36.63 34.47 62.23
N ILE A 271 36.30 33.18 62.16
CA ILE A 271 36.32 32.28 63.32
C ILE A 271 37.72 32.19 63.95
N ASP A 272 38.76 32.07 63.12
CA ASP A 272 40.13 31.94 63.62
C ASP A 272 40.65 33.25 64.24
N SER A 273 40.26 34.40 63.68
CA SER A 273 40.56 35.72 64.25
C SER A 273 39.90 35.93 65.63
N ALA A 274 38.65 35.50 65.80
CA ALA A 274 37.91 35.63 67.06
C ALA A 274 38.51 34.76 68.19
N LYS A 275 38.96 33.54 67.87
CA LYS A 275 39.65 32.64 68.82
C LYS A 275 40.99 33.22 69.30
N LEU A 276 41.75 33.84 68.40
CA LEU A 276 43.01 34.49 68.75
C LEU A 276 42.80 35.69 69.69
N ALA A 277 41.81 36.54 69.40
CA ALA A 277 41.49 37.70 70.23
C ALA A 277 41.07 37.32 71.67
N LEU A 278 40.31 36.23 71.84
CA LEU A 278 39.86 35.75 73.16
C LEU A 278 41.03 35.31 74.07
N ASN A 279 42.00 34.58 73.52
CA ASN A 279 43.17 34.12 74.29
C ASN A 279 44.08 35.29 74.70
N TYR A 280 44.30 36.25 73.79
CA TYR A 280 45.09 37.46 74.06
C TYR A 280 44.47 38.33 75.17
N LYS A 281 43.16 38.59 75.10
CA LYS A 281 42.43 39.39 76.11
C LYS A 281 42.45 38.75 77.51
N THR A 282 42.38 37.43 77.59
CA THR A 282 42.32 36.70 78.87
C THR A 282 43.67 36.73 79.60
N ALA A 283 44.77 36.53 78.86
CA ALA A 283 46.12 36.59 79.43
C ALA A 283 46.54 38.02 79.82
N GLU A 284 46.11 39.02 79.06
CA GLU A 284 46.29 40.44 79.42
C GLU A 284 45.55 40.78 80.73
N GLY A 285 44.30 40.33 80.89
CA GLY A 285 43.49 40.55 82.10
C GLY A 285 44.08 39.94 83.37
N LEU A 286 44.62 38.71 83.31
CA LEU A 286 45.30 38.07 84.45
C LEU A 286 46.62 38.76 84.81
N SER A 287 47.40 39.20 83.83
CA SER A 287 48.67 39.88 84.11
C SER A 287 48.48 41.28 84.71
N ALA A 288 47.41 41.99 84.31
CA ALA A 288 47.08 43.31 84.83
C ALA A 288 46.65 43.26 86.31
N SER A 289 45.89 42.24 86.72
CA SER A 289 45.45 42.08 88.12
C SER A 289 46.61 41.77 89.08
N PHE A 290 47.57 40.93 88.66
CA PHE A 290 48.80 40.70 89.43
C PHE A 290 49.70 41.93 89.52
N LYS A 291 49.78 42.73 88.43
CA LYS A 291 50.54 43.98 88.45
C LYS A 291 49.96 44.99 89.44
N SER A 292 48.63 45.13 89.47
CA SER A 292 47.96 46.03 90.42
C SER A 292 48.24 45.64 91.87
N GLN A 293 48.12 44.35 92.22
CA GLN A 293 48.43 43.83 93.56
C GLN A 293 49.91 44.03 93.92
N TYR A 294 50.83 43.79 92.98
CA TYR A 294 52.27 44.02 93.18
C TYR A 294 52.59 45.49 93.46
N ASP A 295 52.08 46.41 92.63
CA ASP A 295 52.34 47.85 92.77
C ASP A 295 51.72 48.42 94.06
N GLU A 296 50.56 47.93 94.49
CA GLU A 296 49.90 48.35 95.73
C GLU A 296 50.70 47.93 96.98
N GLN A 297 51.23 46.70 97.00
CA GLN A 297 52.07 46.22 98.10
C GLN A 297 53.45 46.92 98.14
N LEU A 298 53.98 47.33 96.97
CA LEU A 298 55.22 48.10 96.87
C LEU A 298 55.02 49.56 97.37
N LYS A 299 53.89 50.19 97.01
CA LYS A 299 53.52 51.55 97.47
C LYS A 299 53.39 51.67 98.99
N ALA A 300 53.05 50.58 99.67
CA ALA A 300 52.98 50.52 101.13
C ALA A 300 54.36 50.61 101.85
N LYS A 301 55.45 50.90 101.12
CA LYS A 301 56.79 51.24 101.62
C LYS A 301 57.23 50.32 102.78
N PRO A 302 57.47 49.03 102.52
CA PRO A 302 57.78 48.05 103.58
C PRO A 302 59.01 48.43 104.41
N TRP A 303 59.95 49.19 103.84
CA TRP A 303 61.13 49.72 104.52
C TRP A 303 60.82 50.62 105.74
N ILE A 304 59.62 51.21 105.84
CA ILE A 304 59.20 51.99 107.02
C ILE A 304 59.25 51.13 108.29
N TRP A 305 58.94 49.83 108.21
CA TRP A 305 59.01 48.92 109.36
C TRP A 305 60.45 48.66 109.83
N ILE A 306 61.44 48.71 108.91
CA ILE A 306 62.87 48.64 109.26
C ILE A 306 63.27 49.91 110.00
N VAL A 307 62.83 51.08 109.52
CA VAL A 307 63.15 52.37 110.15
C VAL A 307 62.56 52.44 111.57
N ILE A 308 61.31 52.01 111.74
CA ILE A 308 60.65 51.97 113.06
C ILE A 308 61.36 50.98 114.00
N ALA A 309 61.74 49.79 113.51
CA ALA A 309 62.48 48.82 114.30
C ALA A 309 63.85 49.39 114.76
N GLY A 310 64.56 50.09 113.87
CA GLY A 310 65.82 50.75 114.20
C GLY A 310 65.66 51.85 115.25
N LEU A 311 64.60 52.66 115.15
CA LEU A 311 64.29 53.69 116.14
C LEU A 311 64.00 53.09 117.52
N CYS A 312 63.22 52.00 117.59
CA CYS A 312 62.95 51.28 118.83
C CYS A 312 64.23 50.72 119.45
N LEU A 313 65.15 50.20 118.64
CA LEU A 313 66.41 49.65 119.14
C LEU A 313 67.31 50.77 119.70
N ALA A 314 67.37 51.92 119.02
CA ALA A 314 68.09 53.10 119.48
C ALA A 314 67.53 53.65 120.80
N THR A 315 66.21 53.67 120.98
CA THR A 315 65.59 54.07 122.26
C THR A 315 65.88 53.08 123.38
N THR A 316 65.92 51.77 123.11
CA THR A 316 66.36 50.77 124.11
C THR A 316 67.79 51.03 124.58
N ILE A 317 68.70 51.30 123.65
CA ILE A 317 70.12 51.59 123.96
C ILE A 317 70.24 52.90 124.74
N GLY A 318 69.54 53.95 124.32
CA GLY A 318 69.53 55.24 125.00
C GLY A 318 69.01 55.16 126.44
N LEU A 319 67.92 54.42 126.66
CA LEU A 319 67.39 54.16 128.01
C LEU A 319 68.39 53.35 128.86
N GLY A 320 69.08 52.38 128.27
CA GLY A 320 70.12 51.61 128.96
C GLY A 320 71.27 52.49 129.46
N ILE A 321 71.76 53.41 128.62
CA ILE A 321 72.84 54.34 128.99
C ILE A 321 72.36 55.32 130.07
N TRP A 322 71.14 55.83 129.95
CA TRP A 322 70.53 56.74 130.94
C TRP A 322 70.46 56.12 132.35
N ILE A 323 70.18 54.82 132.42
CA ILE A 323 70.10 54.09 133.70
C ILE A 323 71.47 53.95 134.38
N LEU A 324 72.57 53.84 133.62
CA LEU A 324 73.90 53.56 134.17
C LEU A 324 74.62 54.78 134.78
N LEU A 325 74.29 56.00 134.36
CA LEU A 325 75.02 57.22 134.74
C LEU A 325 74.51 57.86 136.04
N GLU A 326 73.27 57.61 136.43
CA GLU A 326 72.63 58.26 137.58
C GLU A 326 72.76 57.41 138.84
N ARG A 327 73.51 57.90 139.85
CA ARG A 327 73.52 57.30 141.20
C ARG A 327 72.23 57.66 141.93
N THR A 328 71.18 56.91 141.65
CA THR A 328 69.88 57.01 142.33
C THR A 328 69.55 55.76 143.11
N ASP A 329 68.64 55.93 144.07
CA ASP A 329 68.14 54.91 145.00
C ASP A 329 67.64 53.63 144.29
N VAL A 330 67.77 52.48 144.96
CA VAL A 330 67.61 51.13 144.38
C VAL A 330 66.19 50.92 143.81
N GLY A 331 65.19 51.57 144.41
CA GLY A 331 63.79 51.52 143.95
C GLY A 331 63.58 52.14 142.55
N VAL A 332 64.39 53.14 142.17
CA VAL A 332 64.28 53.80 140.86
C VAL A 332 64.91 52.94 139.75
N ILE A 333 65.97 52.19 140.06
CA ILE A 333 66.66 51.31 139.09
C ILE A 333 65.75 50.15 138.66
N ILE A 334 65.04 49.52 139.62
CA ILE A 334 64.12 48.41 139.34
C ILE A 334 62.96 48.87 138.44
N GLY A 335 62.39 50.06 138.71
CA GLY A 335 61.33 50.63 137.87
C GLY A 335 61.77 51.01 136.46
N ARG A 336 63.07 51.26 136.23
CA ARG A 336 63.61 51.57 134.90
C ARG A 336 63.96 50.30 134.09
N ILE A 337 64.42 49.22 134.73
CA ILE A 337 64.72 47.94 134.06
C ILE A 337 63.46 47.26 133.51
N THR A 338 62.33 47.37 134.23
CA THR A 338 61.04 46.84 133.77
C THR A 338 60.49 47.52 132.51
N LEU A 339 61.05 48.67 132.12
CA LEU A 339 60.64 49.44 130.93
C LEU A 339 61.36 49.03 129.63
N LEU A 340 62.48 48.31 129.71
CA LEU A 340 63.26 47.85 128.55
C LEU A 340 62.60 46.75 127.68
N PRO A 341 61.76 45.82 128.19
CA PRO A 341 61.15 44.78 127.37
C PRO A 341 60.20 45.32 126.28
N LEU A 342 59.55 46.46 126.52
CA LEU A 342 58.58 47.08 125.60
C LEU A 342 59.19 47.45 124.23
N PRO A 343 60.28 48.23 124.14
CA PRO A 343 60.90 48.54 122.86
C PRO A 343 61.53 47.31 122.16
N ILE A 344 61.99 46.30 122.89
CA ILE A 344 62.51 45.04 122.32
C ILE A 344 61.38 44.25 121.63
N ALA A 345 60.24 44.08 122.31
CA ALA A 345 59.07 43.44 121.72
C ALA A 345 58.55 44.23 120.50
N GLY A 346 58.57 45.56 120.57
CA GLY A 346 58.26 46.45 119.45
C GLY A 346 59.17 46.21 118.24
N ALA A 347 60.48 46.09 118.44
CA ALA A 347 61.43 45.82 117.37
C ALA A 347 61.22 44.44 116.72
N LEU A 348 60.97 43.39 117.51
CA LEU A 348 60.71 42.03 116.99
C LEU A 348 59.42 41.94 116.18
N PHE A 349 58.35 42.62 116.64
CA PHE A 349 57.10 42.68 115.89
C PHE A 349 57.28 43.38 114.52
N CYS A 350 58.01 44.49 114.50
CA CYS A 350 58.28 45.23 113.27
C CYS A 350 59.11 44.41 112.27
N ALA A 351 60.11 43.65 112.75
CA ALA A 351 60.91 42.75 111.91
C ALA A 351 60.06 41.62 111.28
N ASN A 352 59.17 40.99 112.07
CA ASN A 352 58.29 39.94 111.55
C ASN A 352 57.29 40.47 110.51
N GLN A 353 56.76 41.68 110.70
CA GLN A 353 55.86 42.30 109.72
C GLN A 353 56.58 42.65 108.42
N TYR A 354 57.84 43.08 108.50
CA TYR A 354 58.65 43.32 107.31
C TYR A 354 58.83 42.04 106.48
N VAL A 355 59.27 40.94 107.11
CA VAL A 355 59.49 39.65 106.42
C VAL A 355 58.19 39.16 105.78
N LYS A 356 57.06 39.26 106.50
CA LYS A 356 55.75 38.87 105.97
C LYS A 356 55.39 39.66 104.70
N ARG A 357 55.55 40.98 104.72
CA ARG A 357 55.25 41.84 103.56
C ARG A 357 56.22 41.63 102.40
N HIS A 358 57.50 41.42 102.68
CA HIS A 358 58.50 41.18 101.64
C HIS A 358 58.21 39.88 100.86
N ASN A 359 57.83 38.81 101.56
CA ASN A 359 57.49 37.54 100.92
C ASN A 359 56.24 37.64 100.02
N ILE A 360 55.23 38.41 100.44
CA ILE A 360 54.03 38.66 99.63
C ILE A 360 54.39 39.41 98.35
N ILE A 361 55.26 40.42 98.42
CA ILE A 361 55.70 41.18 97.24
C ILE A 361 56.47 40.28 96.27
N GLN A 362 57.35 39.42 96.76
CA GLN A 362 58.08 38.47 95.91
C GLN A 362 57.14 37.47 95.22
N ASP A 363 56.11 36.98 95.91
CA ASP A 363 55.13 36.04 95.33
C ASP A 363 54.33 36.69 94.20
N TYR A 364 53.85 37.93 94.39
CA TYR A 364 53.16 38.66 93.33
C TYR A 364 54.08 39.00 92.14
N ALA A 365 55.35 39.31 92.38
CA ALA A 365 56.33 39.52 91.31
C ALA A 365 56.52 38.26 90.46
N TYR A 366 56.62 37.10 91.11
CA TYR A 366 56.77 35.80 90.45
C TYR A 366 55.51 35.44 89.64
N LYS A 367 54.31 35.61 90.22
CA LYS A 367 53.04 35.36 89.52
C LYS A 367 52.81 36.31 88.34
N LEU A 368 53.23 37.57 88.46
CA LEU A 368 53.20 38.53 87.35
C LEU A 368 54.12 38.10 86.20
N ALA A 369 55.34 37.65 86.51
CA ALA A 369 56.28 37.16 85.50
C ALA A 369 55.72 35.91 84.78
N LEU A 370 55.14 34.97 85.53
CA LEU A 370 54.46 33.79 84.96
C LEU A 370 53.31 34.20 84.04
N ALA A 371 52.40 35.06 84.49
CA ALA A 371 51.24 35.49 83.69
C ALA A 371 51.64 36.20 82.38
N LYS A 372 52.70 37.02 82.39
CA LYS A 372 53.24 37.62 81.17
C LYS A 372 53.89 36.60 80.25
N SER A 373 54.56 35.59 80.81
CA SER A 373 55.22 34.54 80.03
C SER A 373 54.24 33.59 79.33
N ILE A 374 53.01 33.40 79.86
CA ILE A 374 51.97 32.58 79.23
C ILE A 374 51.73 33.03 77.78
N VAL A 375 51.70 34.34 77.52
CA VAL A 375 51.46 34.87 76.16
C VAL A 375 52.62 34.51 75.23
N GLY A 376 53.87 34.80 75.64
CA GLY A 376 55.05 34.53 74.81
C GLY A 376 55.31 33.04 74.54
N PHE A 377 55.07 32.18 75.54
CA PHE A 377 55.22 30.73 75.36
C PHE A 377 54.03 30.10 74.63
N SER A 378 52.80 30.63 74.76
CA SER A 378 51.65 30.14 74.00
C SER A 378 51.81 30.29 72.48
N GLU A 379 52.48 31.35 72.05
CA GLU A 379 52.75 31.64 70.65
C GLU A 379 53.83 30.70 70.07
N GLN A 380 54.86 30.37 70.85
CA GLN A 380 55.90 29.42 70.45
C GLN A 380 55.41 27.97 70.42
N LEU A 381 54.57 27.57 71.38
CA LEU A 381 54.03 26.21 71.45
C LEU A 381 53.04 25.95 70.30
N LYS A 382 52.21 26.92 69.90
CA LYS A 382 51.22 26.73 68.80
C LYS A 382 51.86 26.50 67.42
N ASN A 383 53.08 26.98 67.19
CA ASN A 383 53.79 26.84 65.91
C ASN A 383 54.55 25.52 65.76
N SER A 384 54.55 24.65 66.78
CA SER A 384 55.25 23.36 66.75
C SER A 384 54.27 22.21 66.47
N THR A 385 54.39 21.58 65.31
CA THR A 385 53.42 20.64 64.74
C THR A 385 53.28 19.34 65.57
N GLU A 386 52.02 18.97 65.83
CA GLU A 386 51.46 17.68 66.29
C GLU A 386 51.83 17.08 67.66
N LYS A 387 53.03 17.27 68.26
CA LYS A 387 53.30 16.84 69.66
C LYS A 387 53.01 17.91 70.73
N SER A 388 52.75 19.14 70.29
CA SER A 388 52.61 20.33 71.13
C SER A 388 51.30 20.42 71.94
N SER A 389 50.21 19.77 71.52
CA SER A 389 48.92 19.90 72.22
C SER A 389 49.00 19.42 73.68
N GLU A 390 49.65 18.29 73.92
CA GLU A 390 49.76 17.71 75.27
C GLU A 390 50.77 18.48 76.13
N GLU A 391 51.89 18.91 75.55
CA GLU A 391 52.89 19.75 76.21
C GLU A 391 52.36 21.15 76.54
N TYR A 392 51.59 21.76 75.64
CA TYR A 392 50.91 23.04 75.85
C TYR A 392 49.88 22.95 76.97
N VAL A 393 49.04 21.90 76.96
CA VAL A 393 48.07 21.67 78.03
C VAL A 393 48.78 21.38 79.37
N THR A 394 49.89 20.64 79.36
CA THR A 394 50.69 20.35 80.55
C THR A 394 51.37 21.60 81.10
N TYR A 395 51.91 22.45 80.22
CA TYR A 395 52.50 23.73 80.56
C TYR A 395 51.46 24.67 81.19
N ILE A 396 50.31 24.85 80.53
CA ILE A 396 49.23 25.70 81.05
C ILE A 396 48.70 25.17 82.38
N LYS A 397 48.51 23.84 82.54
CA LYS A 397 48.10 23.24 83.83
C LYS A 397 49.11 23.53 84.94
N ARG A 398 50.41 23.37 84.67
CA ARG A 398 51.47 23.61 85.65
C ARG A 398 51.55 25.08 86.05
N VAL A 399 51.43 26.00 85.09
CA VAL A 399 51.39 27.44 85.36
C VAL A 399 50.14 27.83 86.17
N LEU A 400 48.98 27.24 85.87
CA LEU A 400 47.74 27.47 86.61
C LEU A 400 47.86 26.95 88.06
N GLU A 401 48.41 25.75 88.24
CA GLU A 401 48.63 25.13 89.55
C GLU A 401 49.59 25.95 90.42
N GLU A 402 50.61 26.57 89.82
CA GLU A 402 51.57 27.46 90.48
C GLU A 402 50.94 28.82 90.87
N ILE A 403 50.08 29.39 90.01
CA ILE A 403 49.37 30.65 90.26
C ILE A 403 48.38 30.51 91.44
N HIS A 404 47.78 29.34 91.63
CA HIS A 404 46.79 29.09 92.67
C HIS A 404 47.38 28.77 94.07
N GLN A 405 48.71 28.75 94.25
CA GLN A 405 49.33 28.48 95.56
C GLN A 405 49.30 29.68 96.54
N ASP A 406 49.26 29.39 97.84
CA ASP A 406 49.18 30.37 98.95
C ASP A 406 50.46 31.23 99.10
N PRO A 407 50.34 32.59 99.13
CA PRO A 407 51.46 33.53 99.23
C PRO A 407 52.30 33.48 100.52
N LEU A 408 51.83 32.83 101.61
CA LEU A 408 52.51 32.83 102.92
C LEU A 408 53.23 31.52 103.29
N ARG A 409 53.50 30.64 102.33
CA ARG A 409 54.18 29.36 102.57
C ARG A 409 55.64 29.54 103.02
N LYS A 410 56.06 28.83 104.08
CA LYS A 410 57.49 28.59 104.38
C LYS A 410 58.10 27.77 103.25
N ARG A 411 59.04 28.34 102.50
CA ARG A 411 59.83 27.62 101.49
C ARG A 411 60.88 26.71 102.16
N THR A 412 60.43 25.73 102.95
CA THR A 412 61.27 24.64 103.48
C THR A 412 61.09 23.41 102.62
N LYS A 413 61.76 23.37 101.47
CA LYS A 413 62.08 22.16 100.71
C LYS A 413 62.98 22.51 99.51
N ASN A 414 64.29 22.59 99.76
CA ASN A 414 65.32 22.25 98.75
C ASN A 414 66.76 22.19 99.31
N GLU A 415 66.97 22.12 100.63
CA GLU A 415 68.29 21.76 101.19
C GLU A 415 68.64 20.28 100.99
N SER A 416 67.67 19.41 100.67
CA SER A 416 67.89 17.97 100.47
C SER A 416 68.28 17.56 99.03
N ARG A 417 68.50 18.51 98.11
CA ARG A 417 68.98 18.24 96.74
C ARG A 417 70.44 18.66 96.51
N ILE A 418 70.98 19.51 97.38
CA ILE A 418 72.36 20.00 97.29
C ILE A 418 73.35 18.93 97.76
N SER A 419 72.98 18.09 98.75
CA SER A 419 73.79 16.94 99.17
C SER A 419 74.00 15.88 98.08
N SER A 420 73.06 15.75 97.13
CA SER A 420 73.19 14.82 95.98
C SER A 420 74.00 15.37 94.80
N LEU A 421 74.36 16.66 94.82
CA LEU A 421 75.20 17.30 93.81
C LEU A 421 76.67 17.34 94.26
N GLU A 422 76.95 17.47 95.57
CA GLU A 422 78.31 17.39 96.13
C GLU A 422 78.94 15.99 96.02
N GLU A 423 78.13 14.92 95.97
CA GLU A 423 78.62 13.55 95.69
C GLU A 423 79.04 13.35 94.23
N LYS A 424 78.35 13.99 93.27
CA LYS A 424 78.70 13.93 91.85
C LYS A 424 79.90 14.82 91.48
N GLU A 425 80.13 15.91 92.22
CA GLU A 425 81.35 16.72 92.06
C GLU A 425 82.61 16.03 92.59
N LYS A 426 82.50 15.16 93.62
CA LYS A 426 83.63 14.36 94.11
C LYS A 426 84.07 13.26 93.14
N GLU A 427 83.14 12.62 92.41
CA GLU A 427 83.47 11.69 91.32
C GLU A 427 84.16 12.39 90.14
N HIS A 428 83.69 13.58 89.75
CA HIS A 428 84.32 14.36 88.69
C HIS A 428 85.71 14.89 89.08
N ALA A 429 85.92 15.29 90.34
CA ALA A 429 87.23 15.71 90.85
C ALA A 429 88.25 14.54 90.90
N LEU A 430 87.81 13.30 91.15
CA LEU A 430 88.67 12.11 91.10
C LEU A 430 89.08 11.78 89.65
N SER A 431 88.17 11.96 88.68
CA SER A 431 88.46 11.75 87.25
C SER A 431 89.43 12.79 86.66
N LEU A 432 89.38 14.04 87.16
CA LEU A 432 90.29 15.10 86.73
C LEU A 432 91.69 14.95 87.34
N LYS A 433 91.82 14.38 88.56
CA LYS A 433 93.11 14.07 89.17
C LYS A 433 93.86 12.96 88.42
N SER A 434 93.17 11.87 88.06
CA SER A 434 93.77 10.79 87.26
C SER A 434 94.14 11.24 85.84
N LEU A 435 93.35 12.12 85.23
CA LEU A 435 93.72 12.79 83.97
C LEU A 435 94.95 13.70 84.12
N SER A 436 95.08 14.44 85.23
CA SER A 436 96.26 15.28 85.47
C SER A 436 97.55 14.47 85.71
N GLU A 437 97.48 13.32 86.39
CA GLU A 437 98.62 12.41 86.58
C GLU A 437 99.01 11.71 85.27
N THR A 438 98.04 11.41 84.40
CA THR A 438 98.29 10.82 83.09
C THR A 438 98.94 11.84 82.14
N VAL A 439 98.52 13.10 82.18
CA VAL A 439 99.14 14.20 81.41
C VAL A 439 100.52 14.57 81.96
N GLY A 440 100.73 14.53 83.29
CA GLY A 440 102.03 14.73 83.92
C GLY A 440 103.07 13.67 83.52
N ASN A 441 102.65 12.39 83.42
CA ASN A 441 103.52 11.29 82.98
C ASN A 441 103.81 11.32 81.46
N LEU A 442 102.90 11.90 80.65
CA LEU A 442 103.15 12.17 79.23
C LEU A 442 104.14 13.31 79.00
N PHE A 443 104.15 14.33 79.86
CA PHE A 443 105.14 15.41 79.80
C PHE A 443 106.53 14.96 80.27
N LYS A 444 106.61 14.08 81.28
CA LYS A 444 107.89 13.52 81.76
C LYS A 444 108.58 12.61 80.73
N ARG A 445 107.81 11.89 79.91
CA ARG A 445 108.33 11.05 78.80
C ARG A 445 108.80 11.84 77.57
N LYS A 446 108.50 13.14 77.48
CA LYS A 446 108.85 13.98 76.31
C LYS A 446 110.07 14.89 76.56
N PHE A 447 110.74 14.74 77.70
CA PHE A 447 111.94 15.49 78.09
C PHE A 447 113.14 14.57 78.45
N GLU A 448 113.00 13.25 78.27
CA GLU A 448 114.09 12.25 78.40
C GLU A 448 114.39 11.53 77.07
N GLU A 449 113.91 12.06 75.95
CA GLU A 449 114.44 11.87 74.59
C GLU A 449 114.88 13.23 74.04
#